data_AF-A0A0G0HD22-F1
#
_entry.id   AF-A0A0G0HD22-F1
#
_cell.length_a   1.000
_cell.length_b   1.000
_cell.length_c   1.000
_cell.angle_alpha   90.00
_cell.angle_beta   90.00
_cell.angle_gamma   90.00
#
_symmetry.space_group_name_H-M   'P 1'
#
loop_
_entity.id
_entity.type
_entity.pdbx_description
1 polymer ?
#
loop_
_entity_poly.entity_id
_entity_poly.type
_entity_poly.pdbx_seq_one_letter_code
_entity_poly.pdbx_strand_id
1 'polypeptide(L)'
;MRKIQGFTLIELMIIIVILGVLAALISGNFITSLEKGRDARRKADLEQVKESLEMFYEDNDRYPTEAELVFQSTFCHPTGGCTTKAYMQKVPNDPNSSRDYVYIQFGSGTGYGLYACLENDKQILPYESTQYGSNFSYCGNCRNPTDTGDVLCVWGISDPASNP
;
A
#
# COMPACT_ATOMS: atom_id res chain seq x y z
N MET A 1 55.42 -1.14 -36.10
CA MET A 1 54.95 -0.47 -34.86
C MET A 1 53.54 0.06 -35.09
N ARG A 2 52.52 -0.50 -34.44
CA ARG A 2 51.14 0.00 -34.51
C ARG A 2 51.06 1.30 -33.70
N LYS A 3 50.72 2.43 -34.34
CA LYS A 3 50.41 3.67 -33.61
C LYS A 3 49.12 3.45 -32.82
N ILE A 4 49.20 3.57 -31.50
CA ILE A 4 48.03 3.69 -30.64
C ILE A 4 47.46 5.08 -30.91
N GLN A 5 46.27 5.15 -31.52
CA GLN A 5 45.56 6.42 -31.69
C GLN A 5 44.96 6.80 -30.33
N GLY A 6 45.38 7.93 -29.79
CA GLY A 6 44.83 8.48 -28.55
C GLY A 6 43.50 9.18 -28.79
N PHE A 7 42.62 9.14 -27.80
CA PHE A 7 41.35 9.88 -27.79
C PHE A 7 41.59 11.39 -27.90
N THR A 8 40.72 12.09 -28.64
CA THR A 8 40.80 13.55 -28.74
C THR A 8 40.05 14.22 -27.59
N LEU A 9 40.52 15.39 -27.13
CA LEU A 9 39.85 16.15 -26.07
C LEU A 9 38.42 16.55 -26.44
N ILE A 10 38.19 16.86 -27.72
CA ILE A 10 36.87 17.26 -28.22
C ILE A 10 35.86 16.10 -28.17
N GLU A 11 36.33 14.88 -28.40
CA GLU A 11 35.51 13.67 -28.40
C GLU A 11 35.06 13.31 -26.99
N LEU A 12 35.94 13.47 -26.00
CA LEU A 12 35.55 13.34 -24.59
C LEU A 12 34.61 14.48 -24.15
N MET A 13 34.82 15.70 -24.64
CA MET A 13 33.98 16.85 -24.31
C MET A 13 32.55 16.70 -24.81
N ILE A 14 32.36 16.22 -26.04
CA ILE A 14 31.01 15.97 -26.59
C ILE A 14 30.31 14.86 -25.79
N ILE A 15 31.03 13.81 -25.39
CA ILE A 15 30.48 12.70 -24.62
C ILE A 15 29.93 13.18 -23.27
N ILE A 16 30.68 13.97 -22.50
CA ILE A 16 30.21 14.45 -21.20
C ILE A 16 29.02 15.42 -21.34
N VAL A 17 28.95 16.19 -22.43
CA VAL A 17 27.80 17.06 -22.73
C VAL A 17 26.56 16.23 -23.01
N ILE A 18 26.66 15.20 -23.87
CA ILE A 18 25.53 14.31 -24.17
C ILE A 18 25.09 13.56 -22.91
N LEU A 19 26.02 13.04 -22.11
CA LEU A 19 25.73 12.39 -20.84
C LEU A 19 25.05 13.34 -19.84
N GLY A 20 25.45 14.61 -19.78
CA GLY A 20 24.81 15.63 -18.94
C GLY A 20 23.37 15.92 -19.36
N VAL A 21 23.09 16.02 -20.67
CA VAL A 21 21.73 16.21 -21.18
C VAL A 21 20.85 14.99 -20.90
N LEU A 22 21.35 13.78 -21.15
CA LEU A 22 20.61 12.54 -20.88
C LEU A 22 20.31 12.38 -19.38
N ALA A 23 21.27 12.72 -18.50
CA ALA A 23 21.07 12.67 -17.06
C ALA A 23 19.98 13.66 -16.58
N ALA A 24 19.91 14.86 -17.17
CA ALA A 24 18.89 15.84 -16.82
C ALA A 24 17.46 15.36 -17.14
N LEU A 25 17.27 14.64 -18.26
CA LEU A 25 15.96 14.17 -18.72
C LEU A 25 15.36 13.05 -17.86
N ILE A 26 16.19 12.21 -17.22
CA ILE A 26 15.74 11.03 -16.48
C ILE A 26 15.26 11.38 -15.05
N SER A 27 15.61 12.57 -14.56
CA SER A 27 15.51 12.93 -13.14
C SER A 27 14.08 13.03 -12.55
N GLY A 28 13.03 13.21 -13.37
CA GLY A 28 11.74 13.71 -12.85
C GLY A 28 10.64 12.70 -12.47
N ASN A 29 10.54 11.52 -13.09
CA ASN A 29 9.29 10.73 -13.05
C ASN A 29 9.40 9.32 -12.44
N PHE A 30 10.61 8.86 -12.13
CA PHE A 30 10.82 7.49 -11.67
C PHE A 30 10.22 7.23 -10.28
N ILE A 31 10.36 8.19 -9.35
CA ILE A 31 9.90 8.07 -7.96
C ILE A 31 8.37 7.91 -7.90
N THR A 32 7.62 8.76 -8.61
CA THR A 32 6.16 8.69 -8.65
C THR A 32 5.65 7.39 -9.25
N SER A 33 6.36 6.80 -10.21
CA SER A 33 5.98 5.48 -10.75
C SER A 33 6.16 4.36 -9.74
N LEU A 34 7.19 4.43 -8.90
CA LEU A 34 7.40 3.45 -7.83
C LEU A 34 6.34 3.58 -6.74
N GLU A 35 5.98 4.80 -6.35
CA GLU A 35 4.90 5.08 -5.39
C GLU A 35 3.58 4.48 -5.88
N LYS A 36 3.20 4.73 -7.15
CA LYS A 36 2.00 4.14 -7.76
C LYS A 36 2.04 2.61 -7.77
N GLY A 37 3.20 2.02 -8.03
CA GLY A 37 3.37 0.57 -7.98
C GLY A 37 3.16 -0.01 -6.58
N ARG A 38 3.69 0.67 -5.54
CA ARG A 38 3.46 0.29 -4.14
C ARG A 38 2.00 0.49 -3.74
N ASP A 39 1.37 1.58 -4.15
CA ASP A 39 -0.06 1.84 -3.87
C ASP A 39 -0.98 0.81 -4.54
N ALA A 40 -0.68 0.40 -5.77
CA ALA A 40 -1.39 -0.68 -6.45
C ALA A 40 -1.24 -2.01 -5.68
N ARG A 41 -0.03 -2.29 -5.18
CA ARG A 41 0.23 -3.45 -4.33
C ARG A 41 -0.56 -3.38 -3.03
N ARG A 42 -0.58 -2.23 -2.34
CA ARG A 42 -1.38 -2.04 -1.12
C ARG A 42 -2.83 -2.39 -1.33
N LYS A 43 -3.44 -1.88 -2.40
CA LYS A 43 -4.84 -2.18 -2.73
C LYS A 43 -5.07 -3.67 -2.98
N ALA A 44 -4.19 -4.31 -3.75
CA ALA A 44 -4.28 -5.75 -4.00
C ALA A 44 -4.07 -6.60 -2.73
N ASP A 45 -3.21 -6.15 -1.83
CA ASP A 45 -2.97 -6.81 -0.55
C ASP A 45 -4.22 -6.72 0.35
N LEU A 46 -4.89 -5.56 0.42
CA LEU A 46 -6.15 -5.42 1.18
C LEU A 46 -7.29 -6.26 0.60
N GLU A 47 -7.42 -6.37 -0.72
CA GLU A 47 -8.45 -7.23 -1.35
C GLU A 47 -8.22 -8.71 -1.01
N GLN A 48 -6.98 -9.19 -1.05
CA GLN A 48 -6.65 -10.55 -0.65
C GLN A 48 -7.00 -10.80 0.83
N VAL A 49 -6.70 -9.84 1.71
CA VAL A 49 -7.04 -9.96 3.13
C VAL A 49 -8.55 -9.99 3.31
N LYS A 50 -9.30 -9.12 2.61
CA LYS A 50 -10.77 -9.15 2.60
C LYS A 50 -11.31 -10.54 2.26
N GLU A 51 -10.85 -11.16 1.18
CA GLU A 51 -11.29 -12.53 0.83
C GLU A 51 -11.07 -13.52 1.99
N SER A 52 -9.95 -13.41 2.71
CA SER A 52 -9.69 -14.24 3.90
C SER A 52 -10.57 -13.92 5.10
N LEU A 53 -10.99 -12.66 5.26
CA LEU A 53 -11.91 -12.23 6.31
C LEU A 53 -13.32 -12.77 6.06
N GLU A 54 -13.78 -12.75 4.80
CA GLU A 54 -15.07 -13.34 4.43
C GLU A 54 -15.08 -14.85 4.70
N MET A 55 -14.02 -15.57 4.32
CA MET A 55 -13.88 -17.00 4.63
C MET A 55 -13.87 -17.29 6.13
N PHE A 56 -13.28 -16.40 6.95
CA PHE A 56 -13.30 -16.54 8.41
C PHE A 56 -14.72 -16.35 8.96
N TYR A 57 -15.45 -15.36 8.44
CA TYR A 57 -16.82 -15.07 8.84
C TYR A 57 -17.75 -16.24 8.55
N GLU A 58 -17.65 -16.85 7.36
CA GLU A 58 -18.42 -18.04 6.98
C GLU A 58 -18.28 -19.21 7.96
N ASP A 59 -17.11 -19.37 8.59
CA ASP A 59 -16.83 -20.46 9.51
C ASP A 59 -17.15 -20.12 10.98
N ASN A 60 -17.13 -18.83 11.36
CA ASN A 60 -17.14 -18.39 12.76
C ASN A 60 -18.30 -17.46 13.12
N ASP A 61 -19.15 -17.08 12.15
CA ASP A 61 -20.26 -16.13 12.29
C ASP A 61 -19.85 -14.75 12.83
N ARG A 62 -18.57 -14.41 12.70
CA ARG A 62 -17.98 -13.12 13.09
C ARG A 62 -16.69 -12.87 12.34
N TYR A 63 -16.30 -11.61 12.21
CA TYR A 63 -14.95 -11.24 11.78
C TYR A 63 -13.92 -11.51 12.90
N PRO A 64 -12.63 -11.67 12.57
CA PRO A 64 -11.59 -11.88 13.58
C PRO A 64 -11.42 -10.65 14.47
N THR A 65 -10.98 -10.87 15.71
CA THR A 65 -10.48 -9.80 16.57
C THR A 65 -9.13 -9.32 16.07
N GLU A 66 -8.69 -8.13 16.49
CA GLU A 66 -7.37 -7.59 16.15
C GLU A 66 -6.21 -8.50 16.62
N ALA A 67 -6.43 -9.31 17.66
CA ALA A 67 -5.44 -10.28 18.14
C ALA A 67 -5.36 -11.56 17.27
N GLU A 68 -6.41 -11.85 16.49
CA GLU A 68 -6.47 -13.04 15.63
C GLU A 68 -5.94 -12.74 14.21
N LEU A 69 -6.05 -11.48 13.75
CA LEU A 69 -5.51 -11.03 12.46
C LEU A 69 -4.18 -10.29 12.66
N VAL A 70 -3.08 -11.05 12.77
CA VAL A 70 -1.74 -10.48 12.95
C VAL A 70 -1.01 -10.39 11.61
N PHE A 71 -0.65 -9.17 11.21
CA PHE A 71 0.15 -8.92 10.01
C PHE A 71 1.48 -9.67 10.03
N GLN A 72 1.95 -10.11 8.87
CA GLN A 72 3.15 -10.95 8.68
C GLN A 72 3.09 -12.37 9.26
N SER A 73 1.98 -12.76 9.88
CA SER A 73 1.77 -14.10 10.41
C SER A 73 0.77 -14.90 9.56
N THR A 74 0.65 -16.19 9.84
CA THR A 74 -0.39 -17.04 9.23
C THR A 74 -1.72 -16.79 9.94
N PHE A 75 -2.76 -16.47 9.17
CA PHE A 75 -4.10 -16.26 9.69
C PHE A 75 -4.89 -17.57 9.70
N CYS A 76 -5.30 -18.00 10.89
CA CYS A 76 -5.80 -19.35 11.13
C CYS A 76 -7.09 -19.37 11.95
N HIS A 77 -7.75 -20.53 11.94
CA HIS A 77 -8.95 -20.78 12.72
C HIS A 77 -8.69 -20.56 14.23
N PRO A 78 -9.57 -19.87 14.96
CA PRO A 78 -9.31 -19.49 16.36
C PRO A 78 -9.27 -20.71 17.30
N THR A 79 -9.99 -21.77 16.93
CA THR A 79 -9.96 -23.05 17.65
C THR A 79 -9.22 -24.11 16.84
N GLY A 80 -8.13 -24.66 17.39
CA GLY A 80 -7.30 -25.67 16.71
C GLY A 80 -6.27 -25.12 15.72
N GLY A 81 -6.24 -23.79 15.51
CA GLY A 81 -5.20 -23.12 14.74
C GLY A 81 -5.16 -23.53 13.27
N CYS A 82 -3.96 -23.45 12.68
CA CYS A 82 -3.74 -23.66 11.26
C CYS A 82 -3.91 -25.13 10.82
N THR A 83 -3.94 -26.06 11.79
CA THR A 83 -4.24 -27.49 11.53
C THR A 83 -5.70 -27.68 11.14
N THR A 84 -6.60 -26.90 11.73
CA THR A 84 -8.03 -26.90 11.36
C THR A 84 -8.19 -26.26 10.00
N LYS A 85 -7.79 -24.99 9.88
CA LYS A 85 -7.86 -24.22 8.64
C LYS A 85 -6.93 -23.02 8.73
N ALA A 86 -6.21 -22.76 7.65
CA ALA A 86 -5.49 -21.51 7.45
C ALA A 86 -6.23 -20.71 6.38
N TYR A 87 -6.73 -19.52 6.74
CA TYR A 87 -7.43 -18.63 5.82
C TYR A 87 -6.46 -17.85 4.94
N MET A 88 -5.25 -17.59 5.46
CA MET A 88 -4.17 -16.99 4.70
C MET A 88 -2.82 -17.42 5.25
N GLN A 89 -1.89 -17.82 4.37
CA GLN A 89 -0.59 -18.34 4.78
C GLN A 89 0.32 -17.26 5.38
N LYS A 90 0.22 -16.04 4.86
CA LYS A 90 0.93 -14.87 5.35
C LYS A 90 0.10 -13.63 5.10
N VAL A 91 -0.38 -12.99 6.16
CA VAL A 91 -1.04 -11.69 6.05
C VAL A 91 0.00 -10.66 5.57
N PRO A 92 -0.21 -9.98 4.44
CA PRO A 92 0.76 -9.05 3.86
C PRO A 92 0.94 -7.83 4.76
N ASN A 93 2.15 -7.29 4.81
CA ASN A 93 2.43 -5.98 5.42
C ASN A 93 2.60 -4.92 4.34
N ASP A 94 2.56 -3.66 4.75
CA ASP A 94 2.83 -2.55 3.84
C ASP A 94 4.21 -2.72 3.17
N PRO A 95 4.32 -2.48 1.85
CA PRO A 95 5.58 -2.57 1.11
C PRO A 95 6.67 -1.62 1.65
N ASN A 96 6.29 -0.60 2.41
CA ASN A 96 7.16 0.34 3.06
C ASN A 96 7.18 0.08 4.58
N SER A 97 8.34 -0.27 5.12
CA SER A 97 8.52 -0.62 6.54
C SER A 97 8.24 0.51 7.52
N SER A 98 8.05 1.75 7.06
CA SER A 98 7.69 2.89 7.90
C SER A 98 6.18 3.07 8.07
N ARG A 99 5.37 2.18 7.47
CA ARG A 99 3.91 2.22 7.48
C ARG A 99 3.39 0.81 7.74
N ASP A 100 2.18 0.72 8.26
CA ASP A 100 1.48 -0.54 8.47
C ASP A 100 0.05 -0.44 7.96
N TYR A 101 -0.53 -1.61 7.67
CA TYR A 101 -1.97 -1.72 7.46
C TYR A 101 -2.67 -1.69 8.80
N VAL A 102 -3.88 -1.14 8.80
CA VAL A 102 -4.71 -1.03 10.00
C VAL A 102 -5.96 -1.84 9.80
N TYR A 103 -6.23 -2.74 10.74
CA TYR A 103 -7.46 -3.50 10.82
C TYR A 103 -8.21 -3.10 12.08
N ILE A 104 -9.52 -2.89 11.96
CA ILE A 104 -10.40 -2.55 13.08
C ILE A 104 -11.65 -3.41 12.97
N GLN A 105 -12.03 -4.06 14.07
CA GLN A 105 -13.28 -4.81 14.15
C GLN A 105 -14.38 -3.92 14.74
N PHE A 106 -15.59 -3.96 14.17
CA PHE A 106 -16.75 -3.22 14.64
C PHE A 106 -17.85 -4.14 15.17
N GLY A 107 -18.75 -3.58 16.00
CA GLY A 107 -20.00 -4.24 16.39
C GLY A 107 -19.82 -5.63 17.00
N SER A 108 -18.73 -5.87 17.73
CA SER A 108 -18.38 -7.19 18.29
C SER A 108 -18.18 -8.30 17.23
N GLY A 109 -17.72 -7.92 16.04
CA GLY A 109 -17.42 -8.85 14.94
C GLY A 109 -18.48 -8.91 13.85
N THR A 110 -19.46 -8.02 13.85
CA THR A 110 -20.44 -7.90 12.76
C THR A 110 -19.92 -7.11 11.56
N GLY A 111 -18.85 -6.33 11.74
CA GLY A 111 -18.21 -5.57 10.67
C GLY A 111 -16.72 -5.37 10.89
N TYR A 112 -16.05 -4.86 9.86
CA TYR A 112 -14.63 -4.52 9.92
C TYR A 112 -14.28 -3.37 8.98
N GLY A 113 -13.16 -2.71 9.27
CA GLY A 113 -12.49 -1.78 8.38
C GLY A 113 -11.02 -2.15 8.23
N LEU A 114 -10.53 -2.18 7.00
CA LEU A 114 -9.15 -2.47 6.65
C LEU A 114 -8.59 -1.31 5.84
N TYR A 115 -7.46 -0.74 6.27
CA TYR A 115 -6.95 0.53 5.76
C TYR A 115 -5.45 0.50 5.48
N ALA A 116 -5.01 1.30 4.51
CA ALA A 116 -3.62 1.54 4.16
C ALA A 116 -3.35 3.02 3.83
N CYS A 117 -2.21 3.54 4.25
CA CYS A 117 -1.77 4.88 3.83
C CYS A 117 -1.21 4.85 2.41
N LEU A 118 -1.79 5.60 1.48
CA LEU A 118 -1.22 5.77 0.14
C LEU A 118 -0.02 6.73 0.15
N GLU A 119 0.92 6.51 -0.76
CA GLU A 119 2.07 7.39 -0.95
C GLU A 119 1.80 8.49 -1.98
N ASN A 120 0.98 8.19 -3.00
CA ASN A 120 0.69 9.14 -4.05
C ASN A 120 -0.43 10.12 -3.67
N ASP A 121 -0.06 11.38 -3.46
CA ASP A 121 -0.92 12.51 -3.07
C ASP A 121 -1.90 12.97 -4.16
N LYS A 122 -1.75 12.47 -5.40
CA LYS A 122 -2.56 12.86 -6.57
C LYS A 122 -3.64 11.84 -6.94
N GLN A 123 -3.82 10.79 -6.15
CA GLN A 123 -4.82 9.78 -6.47
C GLN A 123 -6.20 10.23 -6.01
N ILE A 124 -7.15 10.34 -6.97
CA ILE A 124 -8.56 10.57 -6.67
C ILE A 124 -9.10 9.31 -5.98
N LEU A 125 -9.40 9.43 -4.70
CA LEU A 125 -10.03 8.37 -3.93
C LEU A 125 -11.54 8.32 -4.26
N PRO A 126 -12.14 7.13 -4.44
CA PRO A 126 -13.57 6.98 -4.74
C PRO A 126 -14.46 7.22 -3.52
N TYR A 127 -13.90 7.30 -2.31
CA TYR A 127 -14.62 7.60 -1.08
C TYR A 127 -13.80 8.59 -0.23
N GLU A 128 -14.48 9.51 0.46
CA GLU A 128 -13.84 10.36 1.46
C GLU A 128 -13.51 9.51 2.68
N SER A 129 -12.25 9.55 3.15
CA SER A 129 -11.80 8.88 4.37
C SER A 129 -12.35 9.56 5.64
N THR A 130 -13.59 10.02 5.60
CA THR A 130 -14.24 10.68 6.71
C THR A 130 -14.70 9.61 7.69
N GLN A 131 -13.85 9.41 8.69
CA GLN A 131 -14.23 9.05 10.05
C GLN A 131 -14.26 7.56 10.41
N TYR A 132 -13.07 6.98 10.65
CA TYR A 132 -12.94 5.91 11.65
C TYR A 132 -11.71 6.16 12.56
N GLY A 133 -11.96 6.04 13.87
CA GLY A 133 -11.17 6.58 14.97
C GLY A 133 -9.65 6.45 14.88
N SER A 134 -8.98 7.60 14.88
CA SER A 134 -7.65 7.86 15.45
C SER A 134 -6.63 6.71 15.42
N ASN A 135 -5.98 6.48 14.27
CA ASN A 135 -4.62 5.92 14.19
C ASN A 135 -3.95 6.10 12.81
N PHE A 136 -4.25 7.20 12.13
CA PHE A 136 -3.66 7.51 10.82
C PHE A 136 -2.77 8.77 10.83
N SER A 137 -2.28 9.18 12.00
CA SER A 137 -1.45 10.39 12.17
C SER A 137 -0.12 10.36 11.40
N TYR A 138 0.28 9.18 10.90
CA TYR A 138 1.48 8.96 10.08
C TYR A 138 1.18 8.89 8.57
N CYS A 139 -0.10 8.86 8.16
CA CYS A 139 -0.43 9.02 6.75
C CYS A 139 -0.20 10.47 6.32
N GLY A 140 0.29 10.66 5.09
CA GLY A 140 0.41 11.99 4.50
C GLY A 140 -0.96 12.53 4.06
N ASN A 141 -0.95 13.75 3.52
CA ASN A 141 -2.14 14.39 2.96
C ASN A 141 -2.22 14.16 1.44
N CYS A 142 -3.43 13.90 0.97
CA CYS A 142 -3.82 13.76 -0.43
C CYS A 142 -4.72 14.92 -0.81
N ARG A 143 -4.73 15.26 -2.10
CA ARG A 143 -5.59 16.33 -2.61
C ARG A 143 -7.02 15.83 -2.78
N ASN A 144 -7.97 16.44 -2.09
CA ASN A 144 -9.39 16.17 -2.33
C ASN A 144 -9.81 16.79 -3.69
N PRO A 145 -10.43 16.05 -4.61
CA PRO A 145 -10.99 16.62 -5.84
C PRO A 145 -12.19 17.56 -5.61
N THR A 146 -12.91 17.43 -4.48
CA THR A 146 -14.16 18.17 -4.22
C THR A 146 -14.01 19.37 -3.27
N ASP A 147 -12.87 19.54 -2.60
CA ASP A 147 -12.67 20.68 -1.70
C ASP A 147 -11.21 21.18 -1.68
N THR A 148 -11.02 22.45 -1.36
CA THR A 148 -9.71 23.13 -1.25
C THR A 148 -8.84 22.69 -0.06
N GLY A 149 -9.22 21.61 0.62
CA GLY A 149 -8.55 21.08 1.81
C GLY A 149 -7.70 19.83 1.55
N ASP A 150 -6.67 19.66 2.38
CA ASP A 150 -5.91 18.43 2.51
C ASP A 150 -6.77 17.36 3.19
N VAL A 151 -6.96 16.21 2.54
CA VAL A 151 -7.56 15.01 3.15
C VAL A 151 -6.48 13.99 3.44
N LEU A 152 -6.72 13.07 4.36
CA LEU A 152 -5.73 12.04 4.66
C LEU A 152 -5.59 11.05 3.50
N CYS A 153 -4.37 10.71 3.11
CA CYS A 153 -4.08 9.71 2.07
C CYS A 153 -4.37 8.29 2.58
N VAL A 154 -5.64 7.92 2.73
CA VAL A 154 -6.04 6.58 3.18
C VAL A 154 -6.87 5.90 2.10
N TRP A 155 -6.56 4.64 1.85
CA TRP A 155 -7.44 3.74 1.13
C TRP A 155 -7.91 2.64 2.08
N GLY A 156 -9.20 2.34 2.06
CA GLY A 156 -9.80 1.35 2.91
C GLY A 156 -10.88 0.56 2.23
N ILE A 157 -11.13 -0.62 2.79
CA ILE A 157 -12.16 -1.57 2.39
C ILE A 157 -12.82 -2.04 3.68
N SER A 158 -14.13 -2.20 3.66
CA SER A 158 -14.92 -2.67 4.79
C SER A 158 -15.86 -3.78 4.35
N ASP A 159 -16.53 -4.38 5.35
CA ASP A 159 -17.63 -5.29 5.09
C ASP A 159 -18.75 -4.60 4.27
N PRO A 160 -19.56 -5.33 3.50
CA PRO A 160 -20.60 -4.73 2.66
C PRO A 160 -21.69 -3.96 3.43
N ALA A 161 -21.84 -4.18 4.73
CA ALA A 161 -22.85 -3.54 5.57
C ALA A 161 -22.33 -2.28 6.26
N SER A 162 -21.02 -2.02 6.23
CA SER A 162 -20.41 -0.78 6.72
C SER A 162 -19.74 -0.03 5.55
N ASN A 163 -19.82 1.30 5.57
CA ASN A 163 -19.11 2.12 4.60
C ASN A 163 -17.67 2.35 5.13
N PRO A 164 -16.61 2.16 4.32
CA PRO A 164 -15.23 2.26 4.79
C PRO A 164 -14.83 3.69 5.14
#